data_AF-A0A6C0BUI0-F1
#
_entry.id   AF-A0A6C0BUI0-F1
#
_cell.length_a   1.000
_cell.length_b   1.000
_cell.length_c   1.000
_cell.angle_alpha   90.00
_cell.angle_beta   90.00
_cell.angle_gamma   90.00
#
_symmetry.space_group_name_H-M   'P 1'
#
loop_
_entity.id
_entity.type
_entity.pdbx_description
1 polymer ?
#
loop_
_entity_poly.entity_id
_entity_poly.type
_entity_poly.pdbx_seq_one_letter_code
_entity_poly.pdbx_strand_id
1 'polypeptide(L)'
;MAGILPYIQDKNGGIYFLFGRERINNNHGCADNGLWSDFGGSREKGETLKSCAIREGSEELCGFLCKSLIKESIKSEISIKTYTTFSVYLNYDKYHTLPEYLNSHYEFMSKHPQIKPLIKDPNNGLYEKDKFAWFSLKDIREKRDQFRPFYREVLDLIVAEFGY
;
A
#
# COMPACT_ATOMS: atom_id res chain seq x y z
N MET A 1 -13.12 2.78 -5.44
CA MET A 1 -11.66 2.62 -5.66
C MET A 1 -11.24 1.27 -5.09
N ALA A 2 -10.08 0.76 -5.45
CA ALA A 2 -9.62 -0.52 -4.91
C ALA A 2 -8.11 -0.58 -4.75
N GLY A 3 -7.66 -1.39 -3.78
CA GLY A 3 -6.24 -1.60 -3.51
C GLY A 3 -5.94 -2.96 -2.90
N ILE A 4 -4.67 -3.17 -2.59
CA ILE A 4 -4.19 -4.34 -1.87
C ILE A 4 -3.55 -3.93 -0.56
N LEU A 5 -3.70 -4.80 0.42
CA LEU A 5 -3.05 -4.68 1.71
C LEU A 5 -2.16 -5.90 1.95
N PRO A 6 -0.86 -5.82 1.61
CA PRO A 6 0.09 -6.88 1.90
C PRO A 6 0.27 -7.06 3.41
N TYR A 7 0.34 -8.30 3.85
CA TYR A 7 0.64 -8.63 5.24
C TYR A 7 1.56 -9.85 5.35
N ILE A 8 2.31 -9.90 6.44
CA ILE A 8 3.15 -11.04 6.83
C ILE A 8 2.76 -11.48 8.24
N GLN A 9 3.06 -12.73 8.56
CA GLN A 9 3.01 -13.25 9.92
C GLN A 9 4.42 -13.67 10.32
N ASP A 10 4.95 -13.12 11.42
CA ASP A 10 6.28 -13.48 11.92
C ASP A 10 6.30 -14.88 12.55
N LYS A 11 7.50 -15.34 12.90
CA LYS A 11 7.73 -16.67 13.48
C LYS A 11 7.07 -16.87 14.86
N ASN A 12 6.69 -15.78 15.52
CA ASN A 12 6.01 -15.76 16.81
C ASN A 12 4.49 -15.57 16.67
N GLY A 13 3.98 -15.51 15.44
CA GLY A 13 2.57 -15.32 15.14
C GLY A 13 2.13 -13.85 15.05
N GLY A 14 3.04 -12.88 15.18
CA GLY A 14 2.75 -11.46 15.05
C GLY A 14 2.39 -11.09 13.62
N ILE A 15 1.27 -10.37 13.43
CA ILE A 15 0.80 -9.95 12.11
C ILE A 15 1.20 -8.50 11.85
N TYR A 16 1.76 -8.25 10.67
CA TYR A 16 2.20 -6.93 10.23
C TYR A 16 1.70 -6.63 8.83
N PHE A 17 1.22 -5.40 8.63
CA PHE A 17 0.66 -4.92 7.38
C PHE A 17 1.59 -3.90 6.73
N LEU A 18 1.79 -4.02 5.42
CA LEU A 18 2.63 -3.09 4.68
C LEU A 18 1.79 -1.88 4.33
N PHE A 19 2.25 -0.71 4.73
CA PHE A 19 1.68 0.55 4.30
C PHE A 19 2.75 1.39 3.62
N GLY A 20 2.30 2.28 2.75
CA GLY A 20 3.16 3.33 2.23
C GLY A 20 2.56 4.71 2.41
N ARG A 21 3.46 5.67 2.61
CA ARG A 21 3.15 7.06 2.91
C ARG A 21 3.05 7.86 1.63
N GLU A 22 1.98 8.61 1.48
CA GLU A 22 1.80 9.57 0.40
C GLU A 22 2.91 10.61 0.41
N ARG A 23 3.51 10.86 -0.76
CA ARG A 23 4.65 11.76 -0.89
C ARG A 23 4.31 13.20 -0.45
N ILE A 24 5.17 13.79 0.37
CA ILE A 24 4.90 15.08 1.05
C ILE A 24 4.80 16.28 0.09
N ASN A 25 5.47 16.21 -1.08
CA ASN A 25 5.55 17.30 -2.06
C ASN A 25 4.81 16.96 -3.36
N ASN A 26 3.63 16.36 -3.25
CA ASN A 26 2.79 16.14 -4.40
C ASN A 26 2.33 17.50 -4.93
N ASN A 27 2.47 17.74 -6.25
CA ASN A 27 2.11 19.00 -6.91
C ASN A 27 0.61 19.35 -6.78
N HIS A 28 -0.18 18.52 -6.10
CA HIS A 28 -1.62 18.63 -5.93
C HIS A 28 -2.08 19.31 -4.64
N GLY A 29 -1.17 19.75 -3.76
CA GLY A 29 -1.57 20.45 -2.52
C GLY A 29 -2.57 19.65 -1.68
N CYS A 30 -2.48 18.31 -1.69
CA CYS A 30 -3.50 17.47 -1.13
C CYS A 30 -3.32 17.30 0.38
N ALA A 31 -4.43 17.37 1.11
CA ALA A 31 -4.53 17.17 2.56
C ALA A 31 -4.02 15.79 3.04
N ASP A 32 -3.67 14.91 2.10
CA ASP A 32 -3.21 13.54 2.35
C ASP A 32 -1.67 13.42 2.35
N ASN A 33 -0.93 14.49 2.02
CA ASN A 33 0.53 14.48 2.01
C ASN A 33 1.11 14.00 3.35
N GLY A 34 1.98 12.99 3.30
CA GLY A 34 2.61 12.43 4.48
C GLY A 34 1.73 11.47 5.30
N LEU A 35 0.49 11.20 4.88
CA LEU A 35 -0.38 10.21 5.49
C LEU A 35 -0.15 8.81 4.89
N TRP A 36 -0.43 7.78 5.67
CA TRP A 36 -0.29 6.38 5.27
C TRP A 36 -1.59 5.81 4.71
N SER A 37 -1.47 4.89 3.75
CA SER A 37 -2.55 4.00 3.32
C SER A 37 -1.97 2.74 2.69
N ASP A 38 -2.86 1.84 2.26
CA ASP A 38 -2.50 0.72 1.41
C ASP A 38 -2.23 1.16 -0.04
N PHE A 39 -2.09 0.17 -0.94
CA PHE A 39 -1.66 0.39 -2.32
C PHE A 39 -2.82 0.24 -3.29
N GLY A 40 -3.30 1.34 -3.88
CA GLY A 40 -4.58 1.33 -4.57
C GLY A 40 -5.02 2.66 -5.15
N GLY A 41 -5.91 2.57 -6.14
CA GLY A 41 -6.29 3.70 -6.96
C GLY A 41 -7.68 3.60 -7.58
N SER A 42 -7.85 4.36 -8.66
CA SER A 42 -9.11 4.45 -9.39
C SER A 42 -9.19 3.37 -10.45
N ARG A 43 -10.39 2.82 -10.63
CA ARG A 43 -10.64 1.83 -11.69
C ARG A 43 -10.54 2.48 -13.06
N GLU A 44 -9.93 1.75 -13.99
CA GLU A 44 -10.06 2.04 -15.42
C GLU A 44 -11.39 1.54 -15.99
N LYS A 45 -11.76 2.03 -17.17
CA LYS A 45 -13.02 1.64 -17.84
C LYS A 45 -13.00 0.14 -18.16
N GLY A 46 -14.00 -0.59 -17.65
CA GLY A 46 -14.13 -2.04 -17.85
C GLY A 46 -13.35 -2.89 -16.84
N GLU A 47 -12.59 -2.27 -15.93
CA GLU A 47 -11.84 -2.99 -14.90
C GLU A 47 -12.77 -3.47 -13.76
N THR A 48 -12.50 -4.65 -13.20
CA THR A 48 -13.14 -5.10 -11.95
C THR A 48 -12.43 -4.49 -10.73
N LEU A 49 -13.06 -4.48 -9.54
CA LEU A 49 -12.38 -4.02 -8.31
C LEU A 49 -11.10 -4.82 -8.04
N LYS A 50 -11.15 -6.15 -8.20
CA LYS A 50 -10.01 -7.02 -7.97
C LYS A 50 -8.88 -6.80 -8.97
N SER A 51 -9.18 -6.67 -10.27
CA SER A 51 -8.16 -6.40 -11.27
C SER A 51 -7.51 -5.01 -11.09
N CYS A 52 -8.30 -4.02 -10.68
CA CYS A 52 -7.81 -2.69 -10.30
C CYS A 52 -6.84 -2.77 -9.13
N ALA A 53 -7.24 -3.40 -8.03
CA ALA A 53 -6.37 -3.59 -6.88
C ALA A 53 -5.03 -4.27 -7.25
N ILE A 54 -5.08 -5.31 -8.09
CA ILE A 54 -3.87 -6.01 -8.55
C ILE A 54 -2.98 -5.12 -9.42
N ARG A 55 -3.57 -4.31 -10.32
CA ARG A 55 -2.84 -3.39 -11.18
C ARG A 55 -2.17 -2.29 -10.36
N GLU A 56 -2.96 -1.54 -9.60
CA GLU A 56 -2.52 -0.42 -8.76
C GLU A 56 -1.48 -0.87 -7.74
N GLY A 57 -1.75 -1.97 -7.03
CA GLY A 57 -0.82 -2.55 -6.06
C GLY A 57 0.52 -2.94 -6.69
N SER A 58 0.51 -3.50 -7.90
CA SER A 58 1.75 -3.82 -8.62
C SER A 58 2.49 -2.56 -9.09
N GLU A 59 1.78 -1.50 -9.47
CA GLU A 59 2.35 -0.24 -9.97
C GLU A 59 2.96 0.57 -8.83
N GLU A 60 2.22 0.80 -7.74
CA GLU A 60 2.70 1.58 -6.60
C GLU A 60 3.84 0.89 -5.82
N LEU A 61 3.89 -0.44 -5.84
CA LEU A 61 5.01 -1.22 -5.32
C LEU A 61 6.16 -1.38 -6.33
N CYS A 62 6.14 -0.61 -7.43
CA CYS A 62 7.18 -0.60 -8.46
C CYS A 62 7.51 -2.00 -9.03
N GLY A 63 6.52 -2.89 -9.07
CA GLY A 63 6.66 -4.26 -9.55
C GLY A 63 7.38 -5.23 -8.60
N PHE A 64 7.79 -4.81 -7.40
CA PHE A 64 8.37 -5.71 -6.39
C PHE A 64 7.42 -6.86 -6.03
N LEU A 65 6.12 -6.58 -6.07
CA LEU A 65 5.08 -7.60 -6.13
C LEU A 65 4.44 -7.56 -7.52
N CYS A 66 4.64 -8.61 -8.31
CA CYS A 66 4.04 -8.70 -9.64
C CYS A 66 2.56 -9.11 -9.57
N LYS A 67 1.80 -8.77 -10.61
CA LYS A 67 0.34 -9.02 -10.69
C LYS A 67 -0.04 -10.48 -10.44
N SER A 68 0.73 -11.45 -10.94
CA SER A 68 0.47 -12.89 -10.72
C SER A 68 0.64 -13.29 -9.26
N LEU A 69 1.75 -12.87 -8.63
CA LEU A 69 1.99 -13.11 -7.21
C LEU A 69 0.87 -12.53 -6.34
N ILE A 70 0.49 -11.27 -6.59
CA ILE A 70 -0.61 -10.63 -5.86
C ILE A 70 -1.88 -11.45 -6.02
N LYS A 71 -2.26 -11.79 -7.26
CA LYS A 71 -3.48 -12.55 -7.57
C LYS A 71 -3.56 -13.88 -6.81
N GLU A 72 -2.45 -14.61 -6.75
CA GLU A 72 -2.34 -15.92 -6.08
C GLU A 72 -2.30 -15.80 -4.54
N SER A 73 -1.90 -14.63 -4.03
CA SER A 73 -1.67 -14.39 -2.62
C SER A 73 -2.85 -13.71 -1.89
N ILE A 74 -3.91 -13.30 -2.62
CA ILE A 74 -5.12 -12.71 -2.03
C ILE A 74 -5.81 -13.72 -1.10
N LYS A 75 -6.18 -13.26 0.11
CA LYS A 75 -6.84 -14.09 1.15
C LYS A 75 -8.24 -13.64 1.50
N SER A 76 -8.45 -12.36 1.71
CA SER A 76 -9.77 -11.79 2.03
C SER A 76 -10.00 -10.47 1.30
N GLU A 77 -11.27 -10.06 1.27
CA GLU A 77 -11.73 -8.77 0.76
C GLU A 77 -12.32 -7.98 1.93
N ILE A 78 -11.87 -6.74 2.10
CA ILE A 78 -12.34 -5.81 3.13
C ILE A 78 -12.90 -4.59 2.41
N SER A 79 -14.21 -4.36 2.56
CA SER A 79 -14.93 -3.34 1.80
C SER A 79 -15.62 -2.35 2.74
N ILE A 80 -15.37 -1.06 2.50
CA ILE A 80 -16.17 0.06 3.01
C ILE A 80 -16.98 0.65 1.84
N LYS A 81 -17.86 1.61 2.13
CA LYS A 81 -18.81 2.16 1.13
C LYS A 81 -18.15 2.65 -0.17
N THR A 82 -16.95 3.22 -0.10
CA THR A 82 -16.27 3.88 -1.23
C THR A 82 -14.99 3.18 -1.69
N TYR A 83 -14.51 2.19 -0.93
CA TYR A 83 -13.19 1.59 -1.11
C TYR A 83 -13.20 0.10 -0.73
N THR A 84 -12.50 -0.70 -1.53
CA THR A 84 -12.29 -2.12 -1.28
C THR A 84 -10.80 -2.41 -1.27
N THR A 85 -10.30 -3.05 -0.22
CA THR A 85 -8.94 -3.59 -0.18
C THR A 85 -8.95 -5.11 -0.16
N PHE A 86 -7.95 -5.72 -0.79
CA PHE A 86 -7.75 -7.16 -0.76
C PHE A 86 -6.52 -7.48 0.08
N SER A 87 -6.67 -8.31 1.11
CA SER A 87 -5.53 -8.73 1.93
C SER A 87 -4.66 -9.70 1.14
N VAL A 88 -3.34 -9.46 1.14
CA VAL A 88 -2.37 -10.23 0.35
C VAL A 88 -1.34 -10.83 1.31
N TYR A 89 -1.40 -12.15 1.49
CA TYR A 89 -0.45 -12.83 2.38
C TYR A 89 0.90 -13.01 1.71
N LEU A 90 1.97 -12.53 2.34
CA LEU A 90 3.34 -12.71 1.90
C LEU A 90 4.10 -13.61 2.87
N ASN A 91 4.96 -14.49 2.32
CA ASN A 91 5.82 -15.33 3.14
C ASN A 91 6.86 -14.46 3.88
N TYR A 92 6.91 -14.59 5.20
CA TYR A 92 7.79 -13.79 6.07
C TYR A 92 9.27 -13.89 5.69
N ASP A 93 9.82 -15.10 5.56
CA ASP A 93 11.25 -15.29 5.30
C ASP A 93 11.68 -14.62 4.00
N LYS A 94 10.78 -14.52 3.02
CA LYS A 94 11.04 -13.87 1.73
C LYS A 94 10.80 -12.35 1.73
N TYR A 95 9.84 -11.85 2.50
CA TYR A 95 9.32 -10.48 2.33
C TYR A 95 9.43 -9.58 3.57
N HIS A 96 9.95 -10.06 4.70
CA HIS A 96 10.11 -9.22 5.90
C HIS A 96 10.95 -7.96 5.65
N THR A 97 11.95 -8.01 4.75
CA THR A 97 12.78 -6.85 4.38
C THR A 97 12.23 -6.02 3.20
N LEU A 98 10.99 -6.25 2.77
CA LEU A 98 10.40 -5.56 1.62
C LEU A 98 10.37 -4.03 1.79
N PRO A 99 10.03 -3.45 2.96
CA PRO A 99 10.08 -2.00 3.15
C PRO A 99 11.46 -1.41 2.93
N GLU A 100 12.53 -2.07 3.39
CA GLU A 100 13.91 -1.62 3.21
C GLU A 100 14.25 -1.51 1.73
N TYR A 101 13.91 -2.54 0.94
CA TYR A 101 14.11 -2.53 -0.50
C TYR A 101 13.31 -1.42 -1.20
N LEU A 102 12.04 -1.24 -0.85
CA LEU A 102 11.19 -0.19 -1.42
C LEU A 102 11.71 1.21 -1.08
N ASN A 103 12.12 1.43 0.17
CA ASN A 103 12.68 2.69 0.63
C ASN A 103 14.01 3.01 -0.07
N SER A 104 14.93 2.05 -0.16
CA SER A 104 16.19 2.22 -0.90
C SER A 104 15.97 2.44 -2.39
N HIS A 105 15.01 1.73 -2.99
CA HIS A 105 14.64 1.91 -4.38
C HIS A 105 14.10 3.33 -4.63
N TYR A 106 13.18 3.81 -3.79
CA TYR A 106 12.65 5.16 -3.87
C TYR A 106 13.77 6.21 -3.71
N GLU A 107 14.65 6.03 -2.74
CA GLU A 107 15.78 6.95 -2.52
C GLU A 107 16.69 7.05 -3.75
N PHE A 108 17.01 5.91 -4.37
CA PHE A 108 17.82 5.88 -5.58
C PHE A 108 17.11 6.53 -6.76
N MET A 109 15.87 6.13 -7.04
CA MET A 109 15.10 6.57 -8.20
C MET A 109 14.72 8.06 -8.13
N SER A 110 14.38 8.56 -6.95
CA SER A 110 14.07 9.98 -6.73
C SER A 110 15.24 10.93 -7.00
N LYS A 111 16.47 10.43 -6.90
CA LYS A 111 17.69 11.19 -7.21
C LYS A 111 18.07 11.10 -8.69
N HIS A 112 17.59 10.08 -9.41
CA HIS A 112 17.96 9.82 -10.80
C HIS A 112 17.38 10.86 -11.78
N PRO A 113 18.22 11.59 -12.56
CA PRO A 113 17.77 12.69 -13.41
C PRO A 113 16.68 12.33 -14.43
N GLN A 114 16.73 11.12 -14.98
CA GLN A 114 15.74 10.65 -15.97
C GLN A 114 14.39 10.25 -15.36
N ILE A 115 14.37 9.96 -14.05
CA ILE A 115 13.16 9.50 -13.35
C ILE A 115 12.45 10.66 -12.65
N LYS A 116 13.20 11.70 -12.24
CA LYS A 116 12.65 12.92 -11.66
C LYS A 116 11.46 13.53 -12.43
N PRO A 117 11.42 13.57 -13.77
CA PRO A 117 10.25 14.02 -14.50
C PRO A 117 9.02 13.14 -14.28
N LEU A 118 9.18 11.81 -14.27
CA LEU A 118 8.09 10.85 -14.04
C LEU A 118 7.49 10.98 -12.64
N ILE A 119 8.33 11.16 -11.61
CA ILE A 119 7.87 11.37 -10.22
C ILE A 119 7.07 12.67 -10.06
N LYS A 120 7.36 13.67 -10.90
CA LYS A 120 6.63 14.94 -10.92
C LYS A 120 5.39 14.91 -11.78
N ASP A 121 5.22 13.89 -12.62
CA ASP A 121 4.05 13.72 -13.47
C ASP A 121 2.87 13.28 -12.60
N PRO A 122 1.82 14.10 -12.48
CA PRO A 122 0.64 13.79 -11.69
C PRO A 122 -0.20 12.61 -12.23
N ASN A 123 0.02 12.21 -13.48
CA ASN A 123 -0.72 11.12 -14.13
C ASN A 123 0.04 9.79 -14.08
N ASN A 124 1.21 9.76 -13.43
CA ASN A 124 2.03 8.57 -13.31
C ASN A 124 1.77 7.91 -11.95
N GLY A 125 1.15 6.73 -11.96
CA GLY A 125 0.90 5.94 -10.74
C GLY A 125 2.16 5.37 -10.06
N LEU A 126 3.35 5.60 -10.63
CA LEU A 126 4.62 5.23 -10.01
C LEU A 126 5.13 6.34 -9.08
N TYR A 127 5.69 5.94 -7.93
CA TYR A 127 6.34 6.83 -6.96
C TYR A 127 5.40 7.83 -6.25
N GLU A 128 4.10 7.53 -6.20
CA GLU A 128 3.14 8.28 -5.37
C GLU A 128 3.49 8.16 -3.87
N LYS A 129 4.06 7.03 -3.47
CA LYS A 129 4.50 6.75 -2.10
C LYS A 129 6.01 6.96 -1.93
N ASP A 130 6.40 7.59 -0.82
CA ASP A 130 7.79 7.96 -0.53
C ASP A 130 8.43 7.25 0.66
N LYS A 131 7.63 6.54 1.46
CA LYS A 131 8.10 5.69 2.55
C LYS A 131 7.22 4.46 2.66
N PHE A 132 7.83 3.36 3.11
CA PHE A 132 7.19 2.07 3.27
C PHE A 132 7.57 1.49 4.63
N ALA A 133 6.62 0.89 5.34
CA ALA A 133 6.88 0.27 6.63
C ALA A 133 5.83 -0.81 6.96
N TRP A 134 6.28 -1.79 7.74
CA TRP A 134 5.41 -2.77 8.41
C TRP A 134 4.80 -2.15 9.66
N PHE A 135 3.49 -2.31 9.83
CA PHE A 135 2.74 -1.88 11.01
C PHE A 135 2.09 -3.09 11.65
N SER A 136 2.32 -3.28 12.95
CA SER A 136 1.55 -4.24 13.74
C SER A 136 0.11 -3.74 13.98
N LEU A 137 -0.77 -4.62 14.45
CA LEU A 137 -2.11 -4.21 14.89
C LEU A 137 -2.07 -3.16 16.01
N LYS A 138 -1.05 -3.21 16.88
CA LYS A 138 -0.81 -2.19 17.91
C LYS A 138 -0.48 -0.85 17.25
N ASP A 139 0.44 -0.83 16.29
CA ASP A 139 0.79 0.39 15.55
C ASP A 139 -0.43 0.99 14.85
N ILE A 140 -1.28 0.16 14.24
CA ILE A 140 -2.51 0.61 13.57
C ILE A 140 -3.45 1.33 14.55
N ARG A 141 -3.62 0.79 15.76
CA ARG A 141 -4.46 1.41 16.81
C ARG A 141 -3.86 2.71 17.32
N GLU A 142 -2.55 2.73 17.59
CA GLU A 142 -1.87 3.88 18.21
C GLU A 142 -1.60 5.02 17.23
N LYS A 143 -1.37 4.72 15.95
CA LYS A 143 -1.00 5.69 14.90
C LYS A 143 -2.12 5.90 13.88
N ARG A 144 -3.36 5.56 14.24
CA ARG A 144 -4.54 5.62 13.35
C ARG A 144 -4.73 6.98 12.68
N ASP A 145 -4.39 8.05 13.39
CA ASP A 145 -4.47 9.43 12.90
C ASP A 145 -3.44 9.77 11.82
N GLN A 146 -2.33 9.02 11.73
CA GLN A 146 -1.32 9.15 10.67
C GLN A 146 -1.79 8.55 9.33
N PHE A 147 -2.94 7.88 9.28
CA PHE A 147 -3.50 7.34 8.06
C PHE A 147 -4.51 8.29 7.42
N ARG A 148 -4.68 8.16 6.10
CA ARG A 148 -5.62 8.95 5.30
C ARG A 148 -7.04 8.86 5.88
N PRO A 149 -7.80 9.96 6.00
CA PRO A 149 -9.09 9.96 6.70
C PRO A 149 -10.09 8.90 6.20
N PHE A 150 -10.20 8.72 4.88
CA PHE A 150 -11.11 7.71 4.30
C PHE A 150 -10.67 6.27 4.62
N TYR A 151 -9.36 6.06 4.83
CA TYR A 151 -8.78 4.73 5.04
C TYR A 151 -8.92 4.25 6.49
N ARG A 152 -9.18 5.16 7.43
CA ARG A 152 -9.26 4.82 8.86
C ARG A 152 -10.40 3.85 9.19
N GLU A 153 -11.49 3.86 8.43
CA GLU A 153 -12.58 2.86 8.56
C GLU A 153 -12.11 1.45 8.16
N VAL A 154 -11.24 1.35 7.14
CA VAL A 154 -10.61 0.08 6.74
C VAL A 154 -9.73 -0.44 7.87
N LEU A 155 -8.97 0.42 8.55
CA LEU A 155 -8.15 0.05 9.70
C LEU A 155 -8.97 -0.53 10.85
N ASP A 156 -10.14 0.03 11.12
CA ASP A 156 -11.02 -0.46 12.17
C ASP A 156 -11.52 -1.89 11.85
N LEU A 157 -11.84 -2.17 10.58
CA LEU A 157 -12.20 -3.51 10.11
C LEU A 157 -11.02 -4.50 10.20
N ILE A 158 -9.81 -4.08 9.81
CA ILE A 158 -8.59 -4.91 9.94
C ILE A 158 -8.35 -5.28 11.40
N VAL A 159 -8.46 -4.31 12.32
CA VAL A 159 -8.29 -4.54 13.74
C VAL A 159 -9.34 -5.52 14.29
N ALA A 160 -10.58 -5.46 13.78
CA ALA A 160 -11.64 -6.38 14.16
C ALA A 160 -11.46 -7.79 13.59
N GLU A 161 -10.93 -7.93 12.36
CA GLU A 161 -10.70 -9.22 11.70
C GLU A 161 -9.48 -9.96 12.27
N PHE A 162 -8.39 -9.24 12.55
CA PHE A 162 -7.10 -9.85 12.90
C PHE A 162 -6.72 -9.71 14.38
N GLY A 163 -7.52 -9.02 15.20
CA GLY A 163 -7.17 -8.63 16.57
C GLY A 163 -7.45 -9.64 17.70
N TYR A 164 -7.66 -10.92 17.38
CA TYR A 164 -7.97 -11.98 18.34
C TYR A 164 -6.72 -12.69 18.89
#